data_AF-A0AAD7HRP7-F1
#
_entry.id   AF-A0AAD7HRP7-F1
#
_cell.length_a   1.000
_cell.length_b   1.000
_cell.length_c   1.000
_cell.angle_alpha   90.00
_cell.angle_beta   90.00
_cell.angle_gamma   90.00
#
_symmetry.space_group_name_H-M   'P 1'
#
loop_
_entity.id
_entity.type
_entity.pdbx_description
1 polymer ?
#
loop_
_entity_poly.entity_id
_entity_poly.type
_entity_poly.pdbx_seq_one_letter_code
_entity_poly.pdbx_strand_id
1 'polypeptide(L)'
;MADVWYLSFKAVFLPTTTMDSQTTLANPTPLLCLDFTADSMFNTTLCRGSRPLYTLSTEPQGSTTELMSAGAGLLLARIRRREGLPETTSFPNINEGEDLQLSEWLRPCTLADGSEAHLLQTEVGTCLLTRHVNHRLALFTEFDPETPIAHWARRNDTFQLSLIFYAGTQDFYAQVIAAFIIVEQKMRIAEEDDLMVVEP
;
A
#
# COMPACT_ATOMS: atom_id res chain seq x y z
N MET A 1 1.04 -26.86 -14.42
CA MET A 1 0.76 -27.41 -13.07
C MET A 1 0.66 -26.20 -12.16
N ALA A 2 -0.56 -25.82 -11.78
CA ALA A 2 -0.81 -24.69 -10.90
C ALA A 2 -0.97 -25.26 -9.48
N ASP A 3 0.00 -24.98 -8.61
CA ASP A 3 -0.09 -25.33 -7.20
C ASP A 3 -1.09 -24.40 -6.52
N VAL A 4 -2.26 -24.95 -6.22
CA VAL A 4 -3.31 -24.29 -5.45
C VAL A 4 -2.95 -24.43 -3.98
N TRP A 5 -2.37 -23.39 -3.39
CA TRP A 5 -2.07 -23.33 -1.97
C TRP A 5 -3.36 -23.14 -1.17
N TYR A 6 -3.93 -24.24 -0.67
CA TYR A 6 -5.00 -24.22 0.33
C TYR A 6 -4.39 -24.06 1.73
N LEU A 7 -4.45 -22.86 2.31
CA LEU A 7 -4.20 -22.66 3.73
C LEU A 7 -5.45 -23.07 4.51
N SER A 8 -5.39 -24.25 5.14
CA SER A 8 -6.42 -24.77 6.03
C SER A 8 -6.19 -24.23 7.45
N PHE A 9 -7.03 -23.29 7.88
CA PHE A 9 -7.01 -22.74 9.24
C PHE A 9 -7.77 -23.69 10.20
N LYS A 10 -7.04 -24.33 11.12
CA LYS A 10 -7.64 -25.07 12.24
C LYS A 10 -7.70 -24.18 13.47
N ALA A 11 -8.91 -23.73 13.83
CA ALA A 11 -9.17 -23.07 15.10
C ALA A 11 -9.17 -24.10 16.25
N VAL A 12 -8.24 -23.96 17.19
CA VAL A 12 -8.22 -24.72 18.45
C VAL A 12 -8.94 -23.88 19.49
N PHE A 13 -10.12 -24.34 19.93
CA PHE A 13 -10.88 -23.72 21.02
C PHE A 13 -10.35 -24.22 22.37
N LEU A 14 -9.92 -23.29 23.23
CA LEU A 14 -9.58 -23.53 24.63
C LEU A 14 -10.65 -22.95 25.57
N PRO A 15 -10.86 -23.57 26.76
CA PRO A 15 -11.92 -23.19 27.67
C PRO A 15 -11.67 -21.86 28.38
N THR A 16 -12.72 -21.04 28.48
CA THR A 16 -12.72 -19.66 28.99
C THR A 16 -12.75 -19.65 30.52
N THR A 17 -11.68 -19.15 31.15
CA THR A 17 -11.67 -18.77 32.58
C THR A 17 -11.92 -17.27 32.68
N THR A 18 -13.01 -16.90 33.34
CA THR A 18 -13.45 -15.51 33.53
C THR A 18 -12.53 -14.81 34.51
N MET A 19 -11.60 -13.98 34.01
CA MET A 19 -10.86 -13.00 34.81
C MET A 19 -11.51 -11.63 34.64
N ASP A 20 -11.84 -10.98 35.75
CA ASP A 20 -12.28 -9.58 35.79
C ASP A 20 -11.16 -8.68 35.23
N SER A 21 -11.40 -8.15 34.04
CA SER A 21 -10.44 -7.34 33.30
C SER A 21 -10.51 -5.89 33.79
N GLN A 22 -9.49 -5.47 34.53
CA GLN A 22 -9.23 -4.06 34.78
C GLN A 22 -8.84 -3.41 33.44
N THR A 23 -9.82 -2.79 32.76
CA THR A 23 -9.64 -2.16 31.45
C THR A 23 -8.74 -0.93 31.59
N THR A 24 -7.43 -1.12 31.46
CA THR A 24 -6.49 -0.02 31.31
C THR A 24 -6.81 0.64 29.99
N LEU A 25 -7.25 1.90 30.02
CA LEU A 25 -7.55 2.72 28.85
C LEU A 25 -6.24 2.96 28.08
N ALA A 26 -5.84 1.99 27.26
CA ALA A 26 -4.69 2.11 26.39
C ALA A 26 -5.02 3.19 25.36
N ASN A 27 -4.37 4.34 25.48
CA ASN A 27 -4.50 5.39 24.48
C ASN A 27 -3.97 4.83 23.16
N PRO A 28 -4.82 4.61 22.14
CA PRO A 28 -4.36 3.98 20.92
C PRO A 28 -3.26 4.84 20.31
N THR A 29 -2.15 4.19 19.94
CA THR A 29 -1.03 4.84 19.26
C THR A 29 -1.56 5.69 18.10
N PRO A 30 -1.15 6.95 17.96
CA PRO A 30 -1.74 7.86 16.99
C PRO A 30 -1.51 7.34 15.57
N LEU A 31 -2.59 7.27 14.79
CA LEU A 31 -2.55 6.94 13.37
C LEU A 31 -1.70 7.98 12.62
N LEU A 32 -0.87 7.51 11.69
CA LEU A 32 -0.21 8.42 10.75
C LEU A 32 -1.14 8.62 9.55
N CYS A 33 -1.54 9.88 9.32
CA CYS A 33 -2.31 10.29 8.16
C CYS A 33 -1.40 11.10 7.23
N LEU A 34 -1.26 10.64 5.98
CA LEU A 34 -0.50 11.31 4.93
C LEU A 34 -1.46 11.86 3.87
N ASP A 35 -1.67 13.16 3.89
CA ASP A 35 -2.51 13.89 2.96
C ASP A 35 -1.72 14.22 1.70
N PHE A 36 -2.25 13.88 0.53
CA PHE A 36 -1.63 14.23 -0.75
C PHE A 36 -1.94 15.70 -1.08
N THR A 37 -0.95 16.52 -1.41
CA THR A 37 -1.19 17.95 -1.73
C THR A 37 -2.03 18.17 -3.00
N ALA A 38 -2.12 17.16 -3.86
CA ALA A 38 -2.94 17.15 -5.07
C ALA A 38 -3.54 15.75 -5.27
N ASP A 39 -4.67 15.65 -5.98
CA ASP A 39 -5.23 14.36 -6.43
C ASP A 39 -4.45 13.76 -7.62
N SER A 40 -3.14 13.64 -7.42
CA SER A 40 -2.19 13.15 -8.40
C SER A 40 -1.28 12.13 -7.74
N MET A 41 -1.05 11.02 -8.44
CA MET A 41 -0.01 10.05 -8.08
C MET A 41 1.34 10.40 -8.70
N PHE A 42 1.48 11.60 -9.27
CA PHE A 42 2.68 12.12 -9.90
C PHE A 42 3.01 13.50 -9.34
N ASN A 43 4.29 13.77 -9.06
CA ASN A 43 4.76 15.11 -8.68
C ASN A 43 3.92 15.75 -7.54
N THR A 44 3.79 15.03 -6.42
CA THR A 44 2.94 15.40 -5.28
C THR A 44 3.71 15.31 -3.97
N THR A 45 3.25 16.01 -2.93
CA THR A 45 3.83 15.95 -1.59
C THR A 45 2.85 15.28 -0.64
N LEU A 46 3.36 14.41 0.21
CA LEU A 46 2.60 13.75 1.27
C LEU A 46 2.86 14.48 2.59
N CYS A 47 1.81 15.06 3.14
CA CYS A 47 1.87 15.91 4.33
C CYS A 47 1.20 15.23 5.53
N ARG A 48 1.76 15.45 6.72
CA ARG A 48 1.05 15.21 7.98
C ARG A 48 0.56 16.55 8.51
N GLY A 49 -0.72 16.85 8.29
CA GLY A 49 -1.26 18.19 8.51
C GLY A 49 -0.58 19.19 7.57
N SER A 50 0.03 20.25 8.10
CA SER A 50 0.77 21.24 7.30
C SER A 50 2.24 20.87 7.06
N ARG A 51 2.72 19.76 7.61
CA ARG A 51 4.15 19.40 7.53
C ARG A 51 4.40 18.40 6.40
N PRO A 52 5.22 18.75 5.39
CA PRO A 52 5.61 17.79 4.36
C PRO A 52 6.51 16.71 4.97
N LEU A 53 6.19 15.44 4.69
CA LEU A 53 6.99 14.29 5.14
C LEU A 53 7.68 13.60 3.96
N TYR A 54 6.96 13.44 2.85
CA TYR A 54 7.50 12.80 1.66
C TYR A 54 7.18 13.60 0.41
N THR A 55 8.06 13.52 -0.59
CA THR A 55 7.82 14.06 -1.92
C THR A 55 7.90 12.93 -2.92
N LEU A 56 6.89 12.85 -3.77
CA LEU A 56 6.82 11.96 -4.90
C LEU A 56 7.20 12.75 -6.15
N SER A 57 8.29 12.39 -6.80
CA SER A 57 8.76 13.02 -8.03
C SER A 57 8.70 12.00 -9.16
N THR A 58 8.01 12.33 -10.24
CA THR A 58 7.92 11.48 -11.43
C THR A 58 8.52 12.20 -12.63
N GLU A 59 9.41 11.52 -13.33
CA GLU A 59 10.00 12.01 -14.58
C GLU A 59 8.92 12.35 -15.61
N PRO A 60 9.14 13.31 -16.52
CA PRO A 60 8.15 13.70 -17.53
C PRO A 60 7.68 12.54 -18.43
N GLN A 61 8.54 11.54 -18.69
CA GLN A 61 8.14 10.35 -19.44
C GLN A 61 7.37 9.31 -18.61
N GLY A 62 7.24 9.52 -17.29
CA GLY A 62 6.60 8.55 -16.38
C GLY A 62 7.44 7.30 -16.11
N SER A 63 8.65 7.22 -16.66
CA SER A 63 9.57 6.07 -16.56
C SER A 63 10.09 5.84 -15.15
N THR A 64 10.34 6.90 -14.39
CA THR A 64 10.85 6.78 -13.03
C THR A 64 9.99 7.60 -12.08
N THR A 65 9.58 6.98 -10.98
CA THR A 65 8.94 7.66 -9.85
C THR A 65 9.79 7.45 -8.60
N GLU A 66 10.16 8.54 -7.94
CA GLU A 66 11.01 8.54 -6.75
C GLU A 66 10.21 9.07 -5.55
N LEU A 67 10.25 8.32 -4.46
CA LEU A 67 9.75 8.74 -3.16
C LEU A 67 10.93 9.20 -2.31
N MET A 68 10.92 10.47 -1.92
CA MET A 68 11.98 11.09 -1.13
C MET A 68 11.46 11.60 0.21
N SER A 69 12.31 11.61 1.24
CA SER A 69 12.05 12.33 2.48
C SER A 69 12.05 13.84 2.19
N ALA A 70 10.96 14.53 2.50
CA ALA A 70 10.82 15.96 2.19
C ALA A 70 11.82 16.85 2.95
N GLY A 71 12.24 16.44 4.16
CA GLY A 71 13.17 17.23 4.98
C GLY A 71 14.64 17.00 4.63
N ALA A 72 15.02 15.77 4.33
CA ALA A 72 16.42 15.39 4.15
C ALA A 72 16.80 15.17 2.67
N GLY A 73 15.83 15.11 1.76
CA GLY A 73 16.06 14.76 0.36
C GLY A 73 16.56 13.33 0.15
N LEU A 74 16.43 12.46 1.15
CA LEU A 74 16.87 11.07 1.08
C LEU A 74 15.91 10.26 0.23
N LEU A 75 16.43 9.54 -0.75
CA LEU A 75 15.67 8.59 -1.56
C LEU A 75 15.23 7.40 -0.70
N LEU A 76 13.93 7.15 -0.66
CA LEU A 76 13.32 6.08 0.14
C LEU A 76 12.86 4.91 -0.72
N ALA A 77 12.31 5.21 -1.90
CA ALA A 77 11.92 4.21 -2.88
C ALA A 77 12.06 4.77 -4.30
N ARG A 78 12.37 3.90 -5.25
CA ARG A 78 12.39 4.23 -6.68
C ARG A 78 11.62 3.17 -7.45
N ILE A 79 10.64 3.59 -8.22
CA ILE A 79 9.84 2.74 -9.11
C ILE A 79 10.29 3.04 -10.54
N ARG A 80 10.70 2.01 -11.29
CA ARG A 80 11.13 2.10 -12.69
C ARG A 80 10.16 1.34 -13.57
N ARG A 81 9.55 2.06 -14.50
CA ARG A 81 8.71 1.54 -15.58
C ARG A 81 9.48 1.65 -16.88
N ARG A 82 9.47 0.56 -17.63
CA ARG A 82 10.17 0.48 -18.91
C ARG A 82 9.26 -0.21 -19.90
N GLU A 83 9.12 0.39 -21.08
CA GLU A 83 8.41 -0.27 -22.17
C GLU A 83 9.17 -1.51 -22.62
N GLY A 84 8.47 -2.65 -22.68
CA GLY A 84 9.06 -3.93 -23.11
C GLY A 84 10.03 -4.59 -22.12
N LEU A 85 10.18 -4.06 -20.90
CA LEU A 85 10.99 -4.67 -19.84
C LEU A 85 10.17 -4.80 -18.54
N PRO A 86 10.53 -5.74 -17.65
CA PRO A 86 9.88 -5.83 -16.35
C PRO A 86 10.01 -4.53 -15.55
N GLU A 87 8.92 -4.12 -14.91
CA GLU A 87 8.94 -3.02 -13.93
C GLU A 87 9.78 -3.44 -12.72
N THR A 88 10.58 -2.51 -12.19
CA THR A 88 11.41 -2.75 -10.99
C THR A 88 11.14 -1.70 -9.92
N THR A 89 11.41 -2.07 -8.66
CA THR A 89 11.42 -1.16 -7.53
C THR A 89 12.72 -1.34 -6.73
N SER A 90 13.30 -0.26 -6.21
CA SER A 90 14.42 -0.34 -5.28
C SER A 90 14.18 0.53 -4.05
N PHE A 91 14.73 0.10 -2.94
CA PHE A 91 14.63 0.75 -1.64
C PHE A 91 16.05 0.95 -1.10
N PRO A 92 16.67 2.14 -1.22
CA PRO A 92 18.10 2.31 -0.91
C PRO A 92 18.52 1.88 0.51
N ASN A 93 17.58 1.88 1.46
CA ASN A 93 17.83 1.49 2.85
C ASN A 93 17.48 0.02 3.16
N ILE A 94 17.02 -0.75 2.17
CA ILE A 94 16.56 -2.15 2.30
C ILE A 94 17.25 -2.97 1.21
N ASN A 95 17.74 -4.17 1.53
CA ASN A 95 18.42 -5.06 0.57
C ASN A 95 19.52 -4.36 -0.25
N GLU A 96 20.33 -3.52 0.40
CA GLU A 96 21.44 -2.77 -0.23
C GLU A 96 21.02 -1.89 -1.43
N GLY A 97 19.72 -1.60 -1.58
CA GLY A 97 19.19 -0.83 -2.70
C GLY A 97 19.09 -1.62 -4.02
N GLU A 98 19.10 -2.95 -3.98
CA GLU A 98 18.91 -3.78 -5.17
C GLU A 98 17.56 -3.51 -5.84
N ASP A 99 17.55 -3.55 -7.18
CA ASP A 99 16.33 -3.47 -7.98
C ASP A 99 15.58 -4.82 -7.89
N LEU A 100 14.43 -4.82 -7.24
CA LEU A 100 13.50 -5.94 -7.16
C LEU A 100 12.54 -5.90 -8.33
N GLN A 101 12.28 -7.05 -8.96
CA GLN A 101 11.24 -7.14 -9.97
C GLN A 101 9.87 -6.92 -9.33
N LEU A 102 9.07 -6.01 -9.89
CA LEU A 102 7.81 -5.60 -9.28
C LEU A 102 6.83 -6.78 -9.11
N SER A 103 6.75 -7.67 -10.10
CA SER A 103 5.89 -8.86 -10.04
C SER A 103 6.30 -9.88 -8.96
N GLU A 104 7.53 -9.81 -8.47
CA GLU A 104 8.02 -10.68 -7.39
C GLU A 104 7.76 -10.06 -6.02
N TRP A 105 8.04 -8.76 -5.88
CA TRP A 105 7.86 -8.02 -4.63
C TRP A 105 6.40 -7.68 -4.32
N LEU A 106 5.64 -7.27 -5.35
CA LEU A 106 4.21 -6.95 -5.30
C LEU A 106 3.46 -7.89 -6.26
N ARG A 107 3.30 -9.13 -5.82
CA ARG A 107 2.83 -10.23 -6.65
C ARG A 107 1.31 -10.18 -6.83
N PRO A 108 0.79 -10.07 -8.07
CA PRO A 108 -0.65 -10.14 -8.29
C PRO A 108 -1.19 -11.52 -7.91
N CYS A 109 -2.39 -11.54 -7.32
CA CYS A 109 -3.11 -12.76 -6.99
C CYS A 109 -4.63 -12.56 -7.14
N THR A 110 -5.35 -13.67 -7.19
CA THR A 110 -6.82 -13.68 -7.23
C THR A 110 -7.34 -14.31 -5.95
N LEU A 111 -8.23 -13.62 -5.25
CA LEU A 111 -8.87 -14.12 -4.04
C LEU A 111 -9.94 -15.17 -4.37
N ALA A 112 -10.44 -15.86 -3.34
CA ALA A 112 -11.43 -16.93 -3.49
C ALA A 112 -12.77 -16.45 -4.08
N ASP A 113 -13.07 -15.16 -3.92
CA ASP A 113 -14.25 -14.49 -4.49
C ASP A 113 -14.03 -13.99 -5.94
N GLY A 114 -12.83 -14.23 -6.51
CA GLY A 114 -12.46 -13.79 -7.85
C GLY A 114 -11.93 -12.35 -7.91
N SER A 115 -11.89 -11.62 -6.79
CA SER A 115 -11.33 -10.27 -6.77
C SER A 115 -9.81 -10.26 -6.93
N GLU A 116 -9.30 -9.22 -7.59
CA GLU A 116 -7.87 -9.02 -7.76
C GLU A 116 -7.23 -8.39 -6.51
N ALA A 117 -6.09 -8.93 -6.12
CA ALA A 117 -5.29 -8.44 -5.01
C ALA A 117 -3.79 -8.55 -5.33
N HIS A 118 -2.95 -8.04 -4.43
CA HIS A 118 -1.50 -8.14 -4.52
C HIS A 118 -0.92 -8.61 -3.19
N LEU A 119 -0.04 -9.60 -3.23
CA LEU A 119 0.79 -10.00 -2.11
C LEU A 119 2.02 -9.12 -2.07
N LEU A 120 2.16 -8.35 -1.00
CA LEU A 120 3.31 -7.50 -0.73
C LEU A 120 4.25 -8.20 0.25
N GLN A 121 5.48 -8.46 -0.18
CA GLN A 121 6.53 -8.97 0.69
C GLN A 121 7.19 -7.81 1.44
N THR A 122 7.15 -7.85 2.77
CA THR A 122 7.77 -6.85 3.64
C THR A 122 8.71 -7.54 4.64
N GLU A 123 9.53 -6.77 5.35
CA GLU A 123 10.42 -7.29 6.40
C GLU A 123 9.66 -7.93 7.57
N VAL A 124 8.40 -7.55 7.78
CA VAL A 124 7.55 -8.07 8.86
C VAL A 124 6.68 -9.25 8.43
N GLY A 125 6.73 -9.64 7.16
CA GLY A 125 5.96 -10.75 6.60
C GLY A 125 5.17 -10.39 5.35
N THR A 126 4.26 -11.30 4.97
CA THR A 126 3.42 -11.13 3.79
C THR A 126 2.18 -10.31 4.14
N CYS A 127 1.93 -9.26 3.37
CA CYS A 127 0.72 -8.44 3.47
C CYS A 127 -0.14 -8.61 2.21
N LEU A 128 -1.46 -8.44 2.35
CA LEU A 128 -2.42 -8.50 1.26
C LEU A 128 -2.95 -7.10 0.96
N LEU A 129 -2.64 -6.57 -0.22
CA LEU A 129 -3.12 -5.29 -0.72
C LEU A 129 -4.29 -5.54 -1.68
N THR A 130 -5.50 -5.11 -1.31
CA THR A 130 -6.72 -5.38 -2.09
C THR A 130 -7.65 -4.17 -2.12
N ARG A 131 -8.54 -4.15 -3.13
CA ARG A 131 -9.68 -3.23 -3.15
C ARG A 131 -10.61 -3.58 -1.99
N HIS A 132 -11.15 -2.57 -1.33
CA HIS A 132 -12.00 -2.77 -0.17
C HIS A 132 -13.33 -2.02 -0.34
N VAL A 133 -14.40 -2.55 0.26
CA VAL A 133 -15.74 -1.96 0.11
C VAL A 133 -15.83 -0.57 0.73
N ASN A 134 -15.19 -0.37 1.89
CA ASN A 134 -15.19 0.91 2.60
C ASN A 134 -13.98 1.80 2.27
N HIS A 135 -12.97 1.23 1.62
CA HIS A 135 -11.70 1.92 1.34
C HIS A 135 -11.29 1.62 -0.09
N ARG A 136 -10.90 2.63 -0.88
CA ARG A 136 -10.50 2.41 -2.27
C ARG A 136 -9.43 1.32 -2.41
N LEU A 137 -8.47 1.30 -1.49
CA LEU A 137 -7.45 0.27 -1.36
C LEU A 137 -7.11 0.09 0.12
N ALA A 138 -6.87 -1.15 0.55
CA ALA A 138 -6.51 -1.49 1.91
C ALA A 138 -5.46 -2.60 1.96
N LEU A 139 -4.57 -2.51 2.95
CA LEU A 139 -3.49 -3.45 3.21
C LEU A 139 -3.77 -4.20 4.50
N PHE A 140 -3.77 -5.51 4.45
CA PHE A 140 -4.01 -6.41 5.57
C PHE A 140 -2.77 -7.25 5.85
N THR A 141 -2.64 -7.72 7.09
CA THR A 141 -1.62 -8.73 7.42
C THR A 141 -2.18 -10.13 7.19
N GLU A 142 -1.32 -11.13 7.04
CA GLU A 142 -1.76 -12.53 7.00
C GLU A 142 -2.42 -13.00 8.31
N PHE A 143 -2.13 -12.32 9.43
CA PHE A 143 -2.63 -12.67 10.76
C PHE A 143 -3.98 -12.04 11.09
N ASP A 144 -4.31 -10.91 10.46
CA ASP A 144 -5.55 -10.18 10.65
C ASP A 144 -6.07 -9.66 9.30
N PRO A 145 -6.97 -10.42 8.64
CA PRO A 145 -7.57 -10.03 7.37
C PRO A 145 -8.75 -9.06 7.53
N GLU A 146 -9.21 -8.80 8.75
CA GLU A 146 -10.39 -7.95 9.01
C GLU A 146 -9.97 -6.50 9.31
N THR A 147 -8.80 -6.31 9.93
CA THR A 147 -8.28 -4.99 10.28
C THR A 147 -7.17 -4.55 9.34
N PRO A 148 -7.38 -3.52 8.49
CA PRO A 148 -6.32 -3.04 7.64
C PRO A 148 -5.23 -2.33 8.46
N ILE A 149 -3.97 -2.56 8.11
CA ILE A 149 -2.81 -1.87 8.68
C ILE A 149 -2.46 -0.58 7.92
N ALA A 150 -2.95 -0.44 6.69
CA ALA A 150 -2.96 0.82 5.96
C ALA A 150 -4.14 0.86 4.97
N HIS A 151 -4.68 2.03 4.67
CA HIS A 151 -5.73 2.16 3.64
C HIS A 151 -5.83 3.58 3.07
N TRP A 152 -6.41 3.68 1.87
CA TRP A 152 -6.83 4.95 1.29
C TRP A 152 -8.11 5.46 1.96
N ALA A 153 -8.09 6.72 2.37
CA ALA A 153 -9.26 7.48 2.76
C ALA A 153 -9.47 8.66 1.78
N ARG A 154 -10.72 8.92 1.43
CA ARG A 154 -11.09 10.16 0.74
C ARG A 154 -11.36 11.23 1.78
N ARG A 155 -10.69 12.37 1.66
CA ARG A 155 -10.88 13.51 2.55
C ARG A 155 -11.92 14.47 1.97
N ASN A 156 -13.18 14.28 2.35
CA ASN A 156 -14.33 15.16 2.08
C ASN A 156 -14.42 15.67 0.61
N ASP A 157 -15.21 16.71 0.37
CA ASP A 157 -15.65 17.20 -0.95
C ASP A 157 -14.55 17.64 -1.93
N THR A 158 -13.27 17.58 -1.54
CA THR A 158 -12.12 18.01 -2.36
C THR A 158 -11.46 16.88 -3.15
N PHE A 159 -11.99 15.66 -3.09
CA PHE A 159 -11.41 14.46 -3.76
C PHE A 159 -9.95 14.16 -3.36
N GLN A 160 -9.46 14.78 -2.29
CA GLN A 160 -8.09 14.63 -1.85
C GLN A 160 -7.90 13.25 -1.20
N LEU A 161 -6.91 12.49 -1.66
CA LEU A 161 -6.56 11.20 -1.11
C LEU A 161 -5.64 11.35 0.11
N SER A 162 -5.93 10.58 1.15
CA SER A 162 -5.09 10.45 2.33
C SER A 162 -4.75 8.99 2.57
N LEU A 163 -3.46 8.69 2.79
CA LEU A 163 -3.01 7.36 3.20
C LEU A 163 -2.97 7.28 4.72
N ILE A 164 -3.75 6.36 5.30
CA ILE A 164 -3.82 6.17 6.74
C ILE A 164 -3.02 4.92 7.12
N PHE A 165 -2.18 5.02 8.14
CA PHE A 165 -1.40 3.93 8.70
C PHE A 165 -1.76 3.68 10.17
N TYR A 166 -1.83 2.40 10.52
CA TYR A 166 -1.98 1.93 11.89
C TYR A 166 -0.61 1.67 12.54
N ALA A 167 -0.62 1.49 13.87
CA ALA A 167 0.60 1.24 14.63
C ALA A 167 1.35 -0.01 14.13
N GLY A 168 2.68 0.00 14.24
CA GLY A 168 3.53 -1.14 13.85
C GLY A 168 3.94 -1.19 12.38
N THR A 169 3.55 -0.21 11.56
CA THR A 169 3.91 -0.15 10.13
C THR A 169 5.11 0.75 9.81
N GLN A 170 5.76 1.27 10.86
CA GLN A 170 6.75 2.35 10.76
C GLN A 170 8.00 1.95 9.98
N ASP A 171 8.44 0.71 10.16
CA ASP A 171 9.69 0.21 9.58
C ASP A 171 9.61 0.04 8.06
N PHE A 172 8.40 -0.06 7.50
CA PHE A 172 8.18 -0.33 6.08
C PHE A 172 7.22 0.66 5.40
N TYR A 173 7.06 1.87 5.95
CA TYR A 173 6.25 2.93 5.33
C TYR A 173 6.60 3.18 3.86
N ALA A 174 7.88 3.24 3.52
CA ALA A 174 8.30 3.47 2.14
C ALA A 174 7.80 2.38 1.19
N GLN A 175 7.82 1.11 1.62
CA GLN A 175 7.33 -0.03 0.86
C GLN A 175 5.81 0.06 0.66
N VAL A 176 5.06 0.38 1.72
CA VAL A 176 3.61 0.55 1.65
C VAL A 176 3.24 1.72 0.74
N ILE A 177 3.85 2.89 0.91
CA ILE A 177 3.58 4.06 0.06
C ILE A 177 3.82 3.72 -1.41
N ALA A 178 4.96 3.09 -1.73
CA ALA A 178 5.27 2.67 -3.09
C ALA A 178 4.23 1.68 -3.64
N ALA A 179 3.85 0.67 -2.88
CA ALA A 179 2.85 -0.32 -3.29
C ALA A 179 1.48 0.33 -3.57
N PHE A 180 1.02 1.22 -2.68
CA PHE A 180 -0.24 1.94 -2.86
C PHE A 180 -0.22 2.84 -4.11
N ILE A 181 0.88 3.56 -4.37
CA ILE A 181 1.03 4.39 -5.57
C ILE A 181 0.99 3.53 -6.83
N ILE A 182 1.69 2.40 -6.84
CA ILE A 182 1.74 1.49 -7.99
C ILE A 182 0.34 0.94 -8.31
N VAL A 183 -0.36 0.40 -7.32
CA VAL A 183 -1.69 -0.19 -7.52
C VAL A 183 -2.71 0.89 -7.88
N GLU A 184 -2.69 2.05 -7.21
CA GLU A 184 -3.59 3.16 -7.51
C GLU A 184 -3.42 3.66 -8.95
N GLN A 185 -2.19 3.78 -9.45
CA GLN A 185 -1.94 4.17 -10.83
C GLN A 185 -2.44 3.13 -11.84
N LYS A 186 -2.22 1.82 -11.56
CA LYS A 186 -2.78 0.75 -12.40
C LYS A 186 -4.31 0.78 -12.43
N MET A 187 -4.94 1.06 -11.28
CA MET A 187 -6.39 1.21 -11.20
C MET A 187 -6.91 2.38 -12.03
N ARG A 188 -6.25 3.56 -11.95
CA ARG A 188 -6.66 4.74 -12.74
C ARG A 188 -6.53 4.51 -14.24
N ILE A 189 -5.47 3.85 -14.69
CA ILE A 189 -5.28 3.51 -16.12
C ILE A 189 -6.40 2.56 -16.59
N ALA A 190 -6.72 1.52 -15.81
CA ALA A 190 -7.81 0.61 -16.14
C ALA A 190 -9.18 1.32 -16.16
N GLU A 191 -9.43 2.25 -15.22
CA GLU A 191 -10.65 3.06 -15.18
C GLU A 191 -10.77 3.98 -16.42
N GLU A 192 -9.66 4.52 -16.94
CA GLU A 192 -9.65 5.31 -18.17
C GLU A 192 -9.88 4.46 -19.43
N ASP A 193 -9.26 3.29 -19.52
CA ASP A 193 -9.43 2.37 -20.64
C ASP A 193 -10.88 1.88 -20.76
N ASP A 194 -11.53 1.56 -19.63
CA ASP A 194 -12.94 1.14 -19.58
C ASP A 194 -13.89 2.23 -20.09
N LEU A 195 -13.56 3.52 -19.90
CA LEU A 195 -14.37 4.64 -20.39
C LEU A 195 -14.26 4.80 -21.92
N MET A 196 -13.11 4.48 -22.52
CA MET A 196 -12.90 4.61 -23.97
C MET A 196 -13.62 3.54 -24.79
N VAL A 197 -14.01 2.42 -24.20
CA VAL A 197 -14.71 1.32 -24.90
C VAL A 197 -16.20 1.62 -25.12
N VAL A 198 -16.74 2.69 -24.52
CA VAL A 198 -18.19 2.98 -24.47
C VAL A 198 -18.65 4.00 -25.52
N GLU A 199 -17.85 4.38 -26.51
CA GLU A 199 -18.30 5.23 -27.64
C GLU A 199 -18.66 4.38 -28.89
N PRO A 200 -19.96 4.08 -29.13
CA PRO A 200 -20.45 3.43 -30.35
C PRO A 200 -20.57 4.36 -31.57
#